data_AF-A0A5N7MT56-F1
#
_entry.id   AF-A0A5N7MT56-F1
#
_cell.length_a   1.000
_cell.length_b   1.000
_cell.length_c   1.000
_cell.angle_alpha   90.00
_cell.angle_beta   90.00
_cell.angle_gamma   90.00
#
_symmetry.space_group_name_H-M   'P 1'
#
loop_
_entity.id
_entity.type
_entity.pdbx_description
1 polymer ?
#
loop_
_entity_poly.entity_id
_entity_poly.type
_entity_poly.pdbx_seq_one_letter_code
_entity_poly.pdbx_strand_id
1 'polypeptide(L)'
;MATRKARLEEFVIDRTPASGQQVEALAEDHVGTYILPFRCEYANGKWRNAETGETVQAHVQGWRELRPQRQKGIRPLKGLQ
;
A
#
# COMPACT_ATOMS: atom_id res chain seq x y z
N MET A 1 6.07 4.66 21.03
CA MET A 1 6.39 4.07 19.71
C MET A 1 5.50 2.86 19.50
N ALA A 2 4.85 2.72 18.34
CA ALA A 2 4.14 1.48 18.02
C ALA A 2 5.18 0.38 17.76
N THR A 3 5.03 -0.77 18.41
CA THR A 3 5.89 -1.92 18.16
C THR A 3 5.55 -2.54 16.80
N ARG A 4 6.50 -3.24 16.19
CA ARG A 4 6.28 -4.01 14.95
C ARG A 4 5.02 -4.88 15.03
N LYS A 5 4.84 -5.57 16.16
CA LYS A 5 3.69 -6.45 16.42
C LYS A 5 2.36 -5.69 16.37
N ALA A 6 2.26 -4.57 17.08
CA ALA A 6 1.03 -3.77 17.11
C ALA A 6 0.61 -3.29 15.72
N ARG A 7 1.58 -2.95 14.85
CA ARG A 7 1.29 -2.59 13.46
C ARG A 7 0.85 -3.77 12.63
N LEU A 8 1.43 -4.95 12.78
CA LEU A 8 1.02 -6.13 12.02
C LEU A 8 -0.41 -6.57 12.36
N GLU A 9 -0.86 -6.38 13.61
CA GLU A 9 -2.22 -6.69 14.05
C GLU A 9 -3.30 -5.84 13.35
N GLU A 10 -2.95 -4.66 12.82
CA GLU A 10 -3.87 -3.82 12.02
C GLU A 10 -3.98 -4.26 10.55
N PHE A 11 -3.23 -5.28 10.13
CA PHE A 11 -3.12 -5.70 8.74
C PHE A 11 -3.37 -7.20 8.62
N VAL A 12 -3.89 -7.57 7.45
CA VAL A 12 -4.00 -8.95 7.00
C VAL A 12 -2.65 -9.38 6.46
N ILE A 13 -2.06 -10.42 7.05
CA ILE A 13 -0.70 -10.92 6.72
C ILE A 13 -0.71 -12.37 6.21
N ASP A 14 -1.81 -13.08 6.44
CA ASP A 14 -1.98 -14.52 6.18
C ASP A 14 -2.66 -14.83 4.84
N ARG A 15 -3.18 -13.81 4.16
CA ARG A 15 -3.85 -13.95 2.86
C ARG A 15 -3.62 -12.73 1.98
N THR A 16 -3.91 -12.88 0.69
CA THR A 16 -3.86 -11.79 -0.29
C THR A 16 -5.22 -11.11 -0.44
N PRO A 17 -5.29 -9.85 -0.87
CA PRO A 17 -6.55 -9.19 -1.20
C PRO A 17 -7.22 -9.85 -2.41
N ALA A 18 -8.49 -9.53 -2.64
CA ALA A 18 -9.18 -9.97 -3.85
C ALA A 18 -8.51 -9.38 -5.11
N SER A 19 -8.60 -10.10 -6.23
CA SER A 19 -8.02 -9.65 -7.50
C SER A 19 -8.60 -8.30 -7.91
N GLY A 20 -7.73 -7.32 -8.18
CA GLY A 20 -8.10 -5.95 -8.53
C GLY A 20 -8.58 -5.08 -7.36
N GLN A 21 -8.56 -5.60 -6.13
CA GLN A 21 -8.86 -4.79 -4.94
C GLN A 21 -7.69 -3.85 -4.63
N GLN A 22 -7.98 -2.56 -4.59
CA GLN A 22 -7.03 -1.54 -4.12
C GLN A 22 -6.96 -1.55 -2.59
N VAL A 23 -5.75 -1.53 -2.04
CA VAL A 23 -5.49 -1.65 -0.60
C VAL A 23 -4.36 -0.72 -0.14
N GLU A 24 -4.28 -0.49 1.17
CA GLU A 24 -3.10 0.08 1.80
C GLU A 24 -2.14 -1.07 2.14
N ALA A 25 -0.92 -1.02 1.62
CA ALA A 25 0.10 -2.05 1.83
C ALA A 25 1.10 -1.64 2.93
N LEU A 26 1.35 -2.56 3.86
CA LEU A 26 2.39 -2.46 4.88
C LEU A 26 3.68 -3.09 4.34
N ALA A 27 4.67 -2.26 4.08
CA ALA A 27 6.02 -2.69 3.76
C ALA A 27 6.87 -2.80 5.03
N GLU A 28 7.92 -3.60 4.96
CA GLU A 28 8.95 -3.69 5.98
C GLU A 28 10.33 -3.62 5.33
N ASP A 29 11.22 -2.83 5.94
CA ASP A 29 12.64 -2.82 5.64
C ASP A 29 13.47 -2.99 6.92
N HIS A 30 14.78 -2.77 6.82
CA HIS A 30 15.71 -2.89 7.94
C HIS A 30 15.46 -1.88 9.08
N VAL A 31 14.73 -0.78 8.83
CA VAL A 31 14.37 0.23 9.83
C VAL A 31 13.07 -0.14 10.53
N GLY A 32 12.15 -0.79 9.81
CA GLY A 32 10.94 -1.36 10.35
C GLY A 32 9.79 -1.30 9.36
N THR A 33 8.57 -1.24 9.88
CA THR A 33 7.37 -1.24 9.03
C THR A 33 6.97 0.19 8.61
N TYR A 34 6.36 0.32 7.44
CA TYR A 34 5.78 1.58 6.96
C TYR A 34 4.67 1.30 5.95
N ILE A 35 3.75 2.24 5.78
CA ILE A 35 2.66 2.13 4.80
C ILE A 35 3.14 2.75 3.49
N LEU A 36 2.95 2.06 2.37
CA LEU A 36 3.26 2.64 1.06
C LEU A 36 2.39 3.87 0.79
N PRO A 37 2.95 4.96 0.23
CA PRO A 37 2.24 6.23 0.05
C PRO A 37 1.26 6.21 -1.14
N PHE A 38 1.06 5.05 -1.76
CA PHE A 38 0.18 4.83 -2.89
C PHE A 38 -0.62 3.54 -2.70
N ARG A 39 -1.77 3.46 -3.39
CA ARG A 39 -2.63 2.28 -3.36
C ARG A 39 -1.95 1.13 -4.08
N CYS A 40 -2.07 -0.05 -3.50
CA CYS A 40 -1.51 -1.26 -4.08
C CYS A 40 -2.61 -2.24 -4.45
N GLU A 41 -2.31 -3.12 -5.39
CA GLU A 41 -3.09 -4.31 -5.69
C GLU A 41 -2.18 -5.53 -5.71
N TYR A 42 -2.76 -6.71 -5.51
CA TYR A 42 -2.05 -7.97 -5.66
C TYR A 42 -2.55 -8.68 -6.92
N ALA A 43 -1.67 -8.81 -7.91
CA ALA A 43 -2.00 -9.40 -9.20
C ALA A 43 -0.83 -10.24 -9.71
N ASN A 44 -1.12 -11.43 -10.23
CA ASN A 44 -0.13 -12.36 -10.79
C ASN A 44 1.03 -12.66 -9.84
N GLY A 45 0.74 -12.85 -8.54
CA GLY A 45 1.73 -13.17 -7.52
C GLY A 45 2.64 -12.00 -7.13
N LYS A 46 2.31 -10.77 -7.52
CA LYS A 46 3.12 -9.58 -7.25
C LYS A 46 2.27 -8.43 -6.74
N TRP A 47 2.86 -7.65 -5.83
CA TRP A 47 2.35 -6.35 -5.45
C TRP A 47 2.62 -5.33 -6.54
N ARG A 48 1.62 -4.53 -6.87
CA ARG A 48 1.71 -3.48 -7.90
C ARG A 48 1.12 -2.18 -7.40
N ASN A 49 1.66 -1.06 -7.88
CA ASN A 49 1.01 0.23 -7.74
C ASN A 49 -0.30 0.19 -8.55
N ALA A 50 -1.43 0.46 -7.89
CA ALA A 50 -2.75 0.39 -8.51
C ALA A 50 -3.01 1.51 -9.53
N GLU A 51 -2.23 2.59 -9.50
CA GLU A 51 -2.33 3.71 -10.45
C GLU A 51 -1.45 3.47 -11.69
N THR A 52 -0.19 3.08 -11.50
CA THR A 52 0.78 2.94 -12.60
C THR A 52 0.93 1.52 -13.13
N GLY A 53 0.47 0.51 -12.38
CA GLY A 53 0.64 -0.91 -12.70
C GLY A 53 2.07 -1.44 -12.47
N GLU A 54 3.01 -0.59 -12.03
CA GLU A 54 4.40 -0.95 -11.78
C GLU A 54 4.53 -1.91 -10.59
N THR A 55 5.52 -2.79 -10.65
CA THR A 55 5.78 -3.75 -9.57
C THR A 55 6.38 -3.04 -8.36
N VAL A 56 5.79 -3.28 -7.18
CA VAL A 56 6.35 -2.82 -5.91
C VAL A 56 7.61 -3.62 -5.60
N GLN A 57 8.73 -2.90 -5.40
CA GLN A 57 10.01 -3.49 -5.05
C GLN A 57 10.19 -3.67 -3.53
N ALA A 58 9.38 -2.98 -2.72
CA ALA A 58 9.42 -3.10 -1.27
C ALA A 58 8.90 -4.46 -0.80
N HIS A 59 9.42 -4.94 0.33
CA HIS A 59 8.95 -6.18 0.92
C HIS A 59 7.63 -5.95 1.66
N VAL A 60 6.51 -6.31 1.03
CA VAL A 60 5.17 -6.13 1.58
C VAL A 60 4.83 -7.30 2.51
N GLN A 61 4.57 -6.97 3.77
CA GLN A 61 4.27 -7.93 4.84
C GLN A 61 2.77 -8.09 5.12
N GLY A 62 1.96 -7.11 4.71
CA GLY A 62 0.53 -7.15 4.96
C GLY A 62 -0.23 -6.07 4.21
N TRP A 63 -1.55 -6.17 4.27
CA TRP A 63 -2.45 -5.20 3.63
C TRP A 63 -3.69 -4.97 4.48
N ARG A 64 -4.39 -3.88 4.21
CA ARG A 64 -5.71 -3.62 4.77
C ARG A 64 -6.58 -2.87 3.76
N GLU A 65 -7.88 -2.89 3.99
CA GLU A 65 -8.81 -2.08 3.19
C GLU A 65 -8.42 -0.60 3.21
N LEU A 66 -8.69 0.10 2.11
CA LEU A 66 -8.47 1.53 2.03
C LEU A 66 -9.28 2.21 3.11
N ARG A 67 -8.60 2.80 4.09
CA ARG A 67 -9.26 3.77 4.94
C ARG A 67 -9.63 4.98 4.08
N PRO A 68 -10.77 5.66 4.33
CA PRO A 68 -11.06 6.94 3.70
C PRO A 68 -9.97 7.94 4.09
N GLN A 69 -8.92 8.01 3.27
CA GLN A 69 -7.77 8.87 3.50
C GLN A 69 -8.16 10.26 3.00
N ARG A 70 -8.06 11.25 3.89
CA ARG A 70 -8.25 12.68 3.59
C ARG A 70 -7.30 13.02 2.43
N GLN A 71 -7.85 13.13 1.23
CA GLN A 71 -7.13 13.29 -0.04
C GLN A 71 -6.10 14.42 0.10
N LYS A 72 -4.83 14.08 0.32
CA LYS A 72 -3.75 15.06 0.31
C LYS A 72 -3.61 15.46 -1.15
N GLY A 73 -4.09 16.67 -1.46
CA GLY A 73 -4.40 17.13 -2.81
C GLY A 73 -3.39 16.69 -3.86
N ILE A 74 -3.87 15.84 -4.78
CA ILE A 74 -3.31 15.75 -6.12
C ILE A 74 -3.46 17.16 -6.69
N ARG A 75 -2.36 17.92 -6.77
CA ARG A 75 -2.37 19.18 -7.52
C ARG A 75 -2.66 18.79 -8.97
N PRO A 76 -3.75 19.25 -9.59
CA PRO A 76 -3.85 19.13 -11.03
C PRO A 76 -2.66 19.91 -11.61
N LEU A 77 -1.83 19.25 -12.40
CA LEU A 77 -0.88 19.91 -13.28
C LEU A 77 -1.73 20.78 -14.22
N LYS A 78 -1.88 22.06 -13.87
CA LYS A 78 -2.53 23.03 -14.76
C LYS A 78 -1.72 23.06 -16.04
N GLY A 79 -2.44 22.87 -17.14
CA GLY A 79 -1.91 22.82 -18.49
C GLY A 79 -1.08 24.05 -18.83
N LEU A 80 -0.07 23.76 -19.64
CA LEU A 80 0.59 24.69 -20.54
C LEU A 80 -0.46 25.50 -21.32
N GLN A 81 -0.40 26.83 -21.22
CA GLN A 81 -0.81 27.75 -22.26
C GLN A 81 0.37 28.67 -22.53
#